data_AF-A0AAP5C762-F1
#
_entry.id   AF-A0AAP5C762-F1
#
_cell.length_a   1.000
_cell.length_b   1.000
_cell.length_c   1.000
_cell.angle_alpha   90.00
_cell.angle_beta   90.00
_cell.angle_gamma   90.00
#
_symmetry.space_group_name_H-M   'P 1'
#
loop_
_entity.id
_entity.type
_entity.pdbx_description
1 polymer ?
#
loop_
_entity_poly.entity_id
_entity_poly.type
_entity_poly.pdbx_seq_one_letter_code
_entity_poly.pdbx_strand_id
1 'polypeptide(L)' 'MAELMRTSVGRFVVSINDHPEIREVFAGFDLVPLQLDYTSGGGQGRGKKFGELIIKSWDDSQATLL' A
#
# COMPACT_ATOMS: atom_id res chain seq x y z
N MET A 1 2.92 11.32 -7.15
CA MET A 1 2.54 10.88 -5.79
C MET A 1 3.78 10.55 -4.96
N ALA A 2 4.58 9.55 -5.34
CA ALA A 2 5.78 9.15 -4.59
C ALA A 2 6.81 10.28 -4.39
N GLU A 3 7.03 11.11 -5.40
CA GLU A 3 7.92 12.27 -5.29
C GLU A 3 7.43 13.29 -4.25
N LEU A 4 6.13 13.60 -4.25
CA LEU A 4 5.52 14.48 -3.26
C LEU A 4 5.72 13.94 -1.84
N MET A 5 5.57 12.62 -1.64
CA MET A 5 5.81 11.98 -0.35
C MET A 5 7.28 12.06 0.08
N ARG A 6 8.22 12.01 -0.87
CA ARG A 6 9.66 12.12 -0.59
C ARG A 6 10.07 13.54 -0.18
N THR A 7 9.44 14.57 -0.74
CA THR A 7 9.81 15.97 -0.51
C THR A 7 9.01 16.65 0.59
N SER A 8 7.98 15.99 1.12
CA SER A 8 7.09 16.57 2.12
C SER A 8 7.57 16.30 3.54
N VAL A 9 7.38 17.27 4.42
CA VAL A 9 7.78 17.21 5.85
C VAL A 9 6.75 16.45 6.71
N GLY A 10 5.57 16.16 6.15
CA GLY A 10 4.48 15.45 6.82
C GLY A 10 4.62 13.92 6.77
N ARG A 11 3.84 13.23 7.60
CA ARG A 11 3.68 11.77 7.55
C ARG A 11 2.60 11.39 6.54
N PHE A 12 2.91 10.49 5.62
CA PHE A 12 2.00 10.02 4.59
C PHE A 12 1.78 8.52 4.70
N VAL A 13 0.52 8.11 4.63
CA VAL A 13 0.11 6.73 4.42
C VAL A 13 -0.72 6.65 3.15
N VAL A 14 -0.41 5.69 2.29
CA VAL A 14 -1.14 5.44 1.05
C VAL A 14 -1.53 3.97 1.00
N SER A 15 -2.79 3.71 0.70
CA SER A 15 -3.32 2.37 0.45
C SER A 15 -3.62 2.23 -1.04
N ILE A 16 -3.08 1.22 -1.70
CA ILE A 16 -3.20 1.01 -3.14
C ILE A 16 -3.12 -0.47 -3.50
N ASN A 17 -3.71 -0.88 -4.63
CA ASN A 17 -3.57 -2.25 -5.12
C ASN A 17 -2.10 -2.62 -5.37
N ASP A 18 -1.72 -3.82 -4.97
CA ASP A 18 -0.37 -4.35 -5.09
C ASP A 18 -0.07 -4.78 -6.53
N HIS A 19 0.73 -3.95 -7.23
CA HIS A 19 1.23 -4.22 -8.57
C HIS A 19 2.76 -4.01 -8.61
N PRO A 20 3.49 -4.74 -9.46
CA PRO A 20 4.94 -4.58 -9.61
C PRO A 20 5.36 -3.12 -9.87
N GLU A 21 4.65 -2.42 -10.76
CA GLU A 21 4.92 -1.01 -11.09
C GLU A 21 4.76 -0.08 -9.88
N ILE A 22 3.80 -0.36 -8.99
CA ILE A 22 3.61 0.43 -7.76
C ILE A 22 4.79 0.21 -6.82
N ARG A 23 5.24 -1.04 -6.64
CA ARG A 23 6.41 -1.35 -5.82
C ARG A 23 7.68 -0.65 -6.32
N GLU A 24 7.84 -0.54 -7.63
CA GLU A 24 8.96 0.19 -8.24
C GLU A 24 8.89 1.70 -7.98
N VAL A 25 7.72 2.32 -8.18
CA VAL A 25 7.52 3.77 -7.98
C VAL A 25 7.73 4.20 -6.53
N PHE A 26 7.30 3.35 -5.60
CA PHE A 26 7.42 3.56 -4.15
C PHE A 26 8.61 2.84 -3.52
N ALA A 27 9.57 2.38 -4.33
CA ALA A 27 10.82 1.82 -3.82
C ALA A 27 11.52 2.83 -2.88
N GLY A 28 11.99 2.32 -1.75
CA GLY A 28 12.61 3.13 -0.69
C GLY A 28 11.65 3.66 0.37
N PHE A 29 10.34 3.44 0.24
CA PHE A 29 9.38 3.58 1.33
C PHE A 29 9.17 2.26 2.06
N ASP A 30 8.59 2.32 3.26
CA ASP A 30 8.15 1.12 3.96
C ASP A 30 6.85 0.60 3.33
N LEU A 31 6.89 -0.64 2.85
CA LEU A 31 5.86 -1.29 2.07
C LEU A 31 5.28 -2.47 2.87
N VAL A 32 4.02 -2.34 3.29
CA VAL A 32 3.31 -3.38 4.04
C VAL A 32 2.29 -4.05 3.11
N PRO A 33 2.58 -5.27 2.60
CA PRO A 33 1.62 -6.00 1.79
C PRO A 33 0.49 -6.55 2.67
N LEU A 34 -0.75 -6.32 2.23
CA LEU A 34 -1.96 -6.84 2.84
C LEU A 34 -2.65 -7.78 1.83
N GLN A 35 -3.13 -8.92 2.30
CA GLN A 35 -4.05 -9.75 1.52
C GLN A 35 -5.47 -9.37 1.93
N LEU A 36 -6.19 -8.68 1.06
CA LEU A 36 -7.61 -8.42 1.26
C LEU A 36 -8.46 -9.33 0.38
N ASP A 37 -9.37 -10.03 1.03
CA ASP A 37 -10.43 -10.75 0.34
C ASP A 37 -11.58 -9.77 0.05
N TYR A 38 -11.63 -9.21 -1.16
CA TYR A 38 -12.78 -8.42 -1.58
C TYR A 38 -14.02 -9.31 -1.69
N THR A 39 -15.03 -9.06 -0.84
CA THR A 39 -16.33 -9.76 -0.90
C THR A 39 -17.35 -9.06 -1.80
N SER A 40 -17.02 -7.89 -2.37
CA SER A 40 -17.91 -7.10 -3.22
C SER A 40 -17.80 -7.47 -4.71
N GLY A 41 -18.28 -8.66 -5.06
CA GLY A 41 -18.41 -9.10 -6.45
C GLY A 41 -19.60 -10.04 -6.62
N GLY A 42 -20.73 -9.51 -7.08
CA GLY A 42 -21.88 -10.32 -7.48
C GLY A 42 -21.46 -11.40 -8.50
N GLY A 43 -21.81 -12.65 -8.21
CA GLY A 43 -21.95 -13.73 -9.18
C GLY A 43 -20.68 -14.38 -9.76
N GLN A 44 -19.64 -13.64 -10.17
CA GLN A 44 -18.57 -14.18 -11.03
C GLN A 44 -17.12 -13.98 -10.56
N GLY A 45 -16.88 -13.24 -9.46
CA GLY A 45 -15.53 -12.89 -8.98
C GLY A 45 -15.08 -13.56 -7.69
N ARG A 46 -15.77 -14.60 -7.22
CA ARG A 46 -15.45 -15.30 -5.95
C ARG A 46 -14.06 -15.92 -6.01
N GLY A 47 -13.07 -15.29 -5.37
CA GLY A 47 -11.75 -15.87 -5.15
C GLY A 47 -10.56 -15.12 -5.76
N LYS A 48 -10.76 -13.95 -6.39
CA LYS A 48 -9.61 -13.08 -6.71
C LYS A 48 -9.12 -12.43 -5.42
N LYS A 49 -8.02 -12.97 -4.88
CA LYS A 49 -7.22 -12.29 -3.87
C LYS A 49 -6.62 -11.06 -4.53
N PHE A 50 -7.09 -9.88 -4.17
CA PHE A 50 -6.42 -8.64 -4.56
C PHE A 50 -5.46 -8.30 -3.43
N GLY A 51 -4.17 -8.31 -3.73
CA GLY A 51 -3.18 -7.78 -2.79
C GLY A 51 -3.40 -6.28 -2.68
N GLU A 52 -3.47 -5.76 -1.47
CA GLU A 52 -3.36 -4.34 -1.18
C GLU A 52 -1.96 -4.06 -0.63
N LEU A 53 -1.47 -2.84 -0.83
CA LEU A 53 -0.17 -2.38 -0.38
C LEU A 53 -0.37 -1.08 0.39
N ILE A 54 0.04 -1.09 1.66
CA ILE A 54 0.19 0.13 2.45
C ILE A 54 1.62 0.64 2.27
N ILE A 55 1.74 1.91 1.91
CA ILE A 55 3.02 2.61 1.77
C ILE A 55 3.08 3.67 2.87
N LYS A 56 4.15 3.66 3.68
CA LYS A 56 4.37 4.63 4.75
C LYS A 56 5.61 5.48 4.47
N SER A 57 5.55 6.76 4.82
CA SER A 57 6.70 7.67 4.74
C SER A 57 7.59 7.68 5.97
N TRP A 58 7.34 6.81 6.95
CA TRP A 58 8.08 6.70 8.21
C TRP A 58 8.39 5.25 8.51
N ASP A 59 9.35 5.05 9.42
CA ASP A 59 9.76 3.74 9.93
C ASP A 59 8.96 3.36 11.19
N ASP A 60 8.75 2.06 11.44
CA ASP A 60 7.94 1.55 12.55
C ASP A 60 8.46 1.93 13.94
N SER A 61 9.72 2.37 14.09
CA SER A 61 10.23 2.99 15.31
C SER A 61 9.48 4.28 15.70
N GLN A 62 8.85 4.97 14.75
CA GLN A 62 8.10 6.20 14.98
C GLN A 62 6.61 5.97 15.23
N ALA A 63 6.05 4.93 14.59
CA ALA A 63 4.68 4.47 14.76
C ALA A 63 4.46 3.18 13.96
N THR A 64 4.13 2.09 14.64
CA THR A 64 3.80 0.81 14.02
C THR A 64 2.37 0.81 13.49
N LEU A 65 2.17 0.32 12.27
CA LEU A 65 0.85 -0.04 11.76
C LEU A 65 0.62 -1.54 12.02
N LEU A 66 -0.12 -1.82 13.10
CA LEU A 66 -0.49 -3.13 13.68
C LEU A 66 0.65 -3.88 14.40
#